data_AF-A0A4Q0IDP6-F1
#
_entry.id   AF-A0A4Q0IDP6-F1
#
_cell.length_a   1.000
_cell.length_b   1.000
_cell.length_c   1.000
_cell.angle_alpha   90.00
_cell.angle_beta   90.00
_cell.angle_gamma   90.00
#
_symmetry.space_group_name_H-M   'P 1'
#
loop_
_entity.id
_entity.type
_entity.pdbx_description
1 polymer ?
#
loop_
_entity_poly.entity_id
_entity_poly.type
_entity_poly.pdbx_seq_one_letter_code
_entity_poly.pdbx_strand_id
1 'polypeptide(L)'
;KLYSERTAIRLINNYLAFCSKRTQCGLFLITLDNMAEIYMQVEKKNSELILSEAAQKLKMMFRSSDIITRIKEECFLVFMKDIKESSIVLLKCQKICRTLQDVYSYGNKKVEVTVSVGASILTCEDSFEVLLK
;
A
#
# COMPACT_ATOMS: atom_id res chain seq x y z
N LYS A 1 2.82 10.19 -9.26
CA LYS A 1 3.54 10.57 -8.02
C LYS A 1 2.74 10.16 -6.79
N LEU A 2 3.35 9.47 -5.83
CA LEU A 2 2.80 9.17 -4.50
C LEU A 2 3.11 10.32 -3.54
N TYR A 3 2.42 10.39 -2.39
CA TYR A 3 2.82 11.29 -1.32
C TYR A 3 4.17 10.85 -0.74
N SER A 4 4.93 11.80 -0.17
CA SER A 4 6.03 11.43 0.73
C SER A 4 5.46 10.88 2.04
N GLU A 5 6.21 10.03 2.72
CA GLU A 5 5.86 9.50 4.04
C GLU A 5 5.38 10.59 4.99
N ARG A 6 6.21 11.63 5.21
CA ARG A 6 5.86 12.77 6.08
C ARG A 6 4.54 13.44 5.68
N THR A 7 4.27 13.56 4.38
CA THR A 7 3.04 14.18 3.90
C THR A 7 1.85 13.25 4.14
N ALA A 8 1.99 11.96 3.87
CA ALA A 8 0.94 10.98 4.09
C ALA A 8 0.56 10.89 5.57
N ILE A 9 1.53 10.78 6.48
CA ILE A 9 1.31 10.75 7.93
C ILE A 9 0.54 12.00 8.38
N ARG A 10 0.97 13.18 7.94
CA ARG A 10 0.27 14.43 8.25
C ARG A 10 -1.17 14.44 7.73
N LEU A 11 -1.39 14.00 6.49
CA LEU A 11 -2.73 13.96 5.90
C LEU A 11 -3.64 12.96 6.60
N ILE A 12 -3.12 11.81 7.04
CA ILE A 12 -3.87 10.80 7.79
C ILE A 12 -4.25 11.33 9.16
N ASN A 13 -3.29 11.87 9.93
CA ASN A 13 -3.57 12.44 11.25
C ASN A 13 -4.56 13.60 11.17
N ASN A 14 -4.41 14.49 10.20
CA ASN A 14 -5.38 15.55 9.98
C ASN A 14 -6.77 14.98 9.65
N TYR A 15 -6.84 13.92 8.83
CA TYR A 15 -8.11 13.31 8.49
C TYR A 15 -8.81 12.72 9.73
N LEU A 16 -8.09 11.93 10.52
CA LEU A 16 -8.64 11.28 11.72
C LEU A 16 -9.07 12.30 12.78
N ALA A 17 -8.36 13.42 12.90
CA ALA A 17 -8.71 14.49 13.85
C ALA A 17 -10.01 15.24 13.51
N PHE A 18 -10.42 15.27 12.23
CA PHE A 18 -11.58 16.03 11.77
C PHE A 18 -12.73 15.17 11.24
N CYS A 19 -12.54 13.85 11.09
CA CYS A 19 -13.60 12.97 10.62
C CYS A 19 -14.66 12.74 11.72
N SER A 20 -15.85 12.30 11.31
CA SER A 20 -16.94 12.05 12.25
C SER A 20 -16.67 10.82 13.12
N LYS A 21 -17.23 10.77 14.34
CA LYS A 21 -17.09 9.62 15.25
C LYS A 21 -17.55 8.28 14.69
N ARG A 22 -18.43 8.30 13.68
CA ARG A 22 -18.93 7.09 13.02
C ARG A 22 -18.15 6.75 11.74
N THR A 23 -17.23 7.60 11.32
CA THR A 23 -16.41 7.36 10.14
C THR A 23 -15.43 6.25 10.43
N GLN A 24 -15.46 5.21 9.58
CA GLN A 24 -14.44 4.18 9.54
C GLN A 24 -13.50 4.42 8.36
N CYS A 25 -12.23 4.06 8.53
CA CYS A 25 -11.20 4.09 7.50
C CYS A 25 -10.49 2.74 7.43
N GLY A 26 -9.96 2.39 6.26
CA GLY A 26 -9.07 1.24 6.10
C GLY A 26 -7.61 1.68 6.05
N LEU A 27 -6.74 1.04 6.81
CA LEU A 27 -5.29 1.19 6.68
C LEU A 27 -4.70 -0.11 6.15
N PHE A 28 -3.86 -0.03 5.13
CA PHE A 28 -3.21 -1.17 4.50
C PHE A 28 -1.70 -0.96 4.50
N LEU A 29 -0.96 -1.95 4.96
CA LEU A 29 0.49 -2.07 4.83
C LEU A 29 0.78 -3.17 3.82
N ILE A 30 1.45 -2.81 2.74
CA ILE A 30 1.59 -3.64 1.53
C ILE A 30 3.07 -3.78 1.23
N THR A 31 3.62 -4.99 1.34
CA THR A 31 5.05 -5.25 1.13
C THR A 31 5.23 -6.21 -0.02
N LEU A 32 6.03 -5.84 -1.03
CA LEU A 32 6.41 -6.78 -2.08
C LEU A 32 7.39 -7.81 -1.50
N ASP A 33 7.08 -9.09 -1.69
CA ASP A 33 7.85 -10.16 -1.07
C ASP A 33 9.16 -10.41 -1.84
N ASN A 34 10.17 -10.93 -1.14
CA ASN A 34 11.46 -11.39 -1.70
C ASN A 34 12.25 -10.34 -2.51
N MET A 35 11.98 -9.04 -2.33
CA MET A 35 12.63 -7.99 -3.11
C MET A 35 14.17 -7.96 -2.97
N ALA A 36 14.72 -8.35 -1.81
CA ALA A 36 16.16 -8.49 -1.64
C ALA A 36 16.78 -9.53 -2.61
N GLU A 37 16.11 -10.66 -2.81
CA GLU A 37 16.53 -11.68 -3.78
C GLU A 37 16.43 -11.14 -5.21
N ILE A 38 15.33 -10.44 -5.51
CA ILE A 38 15.12 -9.82 -6.82
C ILE A 38 16.22 -8.81 -7.15
N TYR A 39 16.60 -7.95 -6.19
CA TYR A 39 17.69 -6.99 -6.37
C TYR A 39 19.03 -7.65 -6.69
N MET A 40 19.28 -8.88 -6.24
CA MET A 40 20.49 -9.63 -6.61
C MET A 40 20.38 -10.25 -8.01
N GLN A 41 19.18 -10.53 -8.49
CA GLN A 41 18.95 -11.23 -9.75
C GLN A 41 18.82 -10.32 -10.97
N VAL A 42 18.33 -9.08 -10.81
CA VAL A 42 18.03 -8.16 -11.91
C VAL A 42 18.73 -6.81 -11.76
N GLU A 43 18.93 -6.11 -12.87
CA GLU A 43 19.47 -4.75 -12.85
C GLU A 43 18.58 -3.79 -12.05
N LYS A 44 19.20 -2.82 -11.39
CA LYS A 44 18.49 -1.80 -10.59
C LYS A 44 17.32 -1.14 -11.33
N LYS A 45 17.48 -0.83 -12.62
CA LYS A 45 16.41 -0.22 -13.42
C LYS A 45 15.17 -1.13 -13.51
N ASN A 46 15.37 -2.44 -13.57
CA ASN A 46 14.28 -3.42 -13.71
C ASN A 46 13.54 -3.58 -12.38
N SER A 47 14.25 -3.62 -11.26
CA SER A 47 13.61 -3.68 -9.94
C SER A 47 12.88 -2.37 -9.60
N GLU A 48 13.39 -1.21 -10.02
CA GLU A 48 12.69 0.07 -9.92
C GLU A 48 11.39 0.10 -10.76
N LEU A 49 11.37 -0.56 -11.92
CA LEU A 49 10.17 -0.70 -12.74
C LEU A 49 9.08 -1.53 -12.03
N ILE A 50 9.43 -2.65 -11.38
CA ILE A 50 8.49 -3.45 -10.57
C ILE A 50 7.82 -2.58 -9.52
N LEU A 51 8.60 -1.78 -8.80
CA LEU A 51 8.10 -0.88 -7.75
C LEU A 51 7.22 0.24 -8.34
N SER A 52 7.59 0.78 -9.49
CA SER A 52 6.81 1.81 -10.20
C SER A 52 5.46 1.25 -10.68
N GLU A 53 5.46 0.04 -11.19
CA GLU A 53 4.25 -0.66 -11.64
C GLU A 53 3.34 -0.99 -10.47
N ALA A 54 3.88 -1.50 -9.36
CA ALA A 54 3.12 -1.72 -8.13
C ALA A 54 2.46 -0.43 -7.63
N ALA A 55 3.20 0.68 -7.63
CA ALA A 55 2.65 1.99 -7.29
C ALA A 55 1.52 2.39 -8.24
N GLN A 56 1.68 2.21 -9.56
CA GLN A 56 0.63 2.52 -10.54
C GLN A 56 -0.62 1.66 -10.36
N LYS A 57 -0.45 0.34 -10.20
CA LYS A 57 -1.54 -0.61 -9.91
C LYS A 57 -2.30 -0.19 -8.65
N LEU A 58 -1.61 0.14 -7.56
CA LEU A 58 -2.24 0.66 -6.34
C LEU A 58 -3.02 1.95 -6.60
N LYS A 59 -2.46 2.92 -7.33
CA LYS A 59 -3.18 4.17 -7.65
C LYS A 59 -4.47 3.94 -8.45
N MET A 60 -4.52 2.90 -9.29
CA MET A 60 -5.74 2.55 -10.04
C MET A 60 -6.79 1.83 -9.18
N MET A 61 -6.37 1.20 -8.07
CA MET A 61 -7.26 0.42 -7.20
C MET A 61 -7.99 1.23 -6.12
N PHE A 62 -7.50 2.44 -5.85
CA PHE A 62 -7.96 3.33 -4.79
C PHE A 62 -8.43 4.68 -5.36
N ARG A 63 -9.23 5.40 -4.59
CA ARG A 63 -9.77 6.70 -5.02
C ARG A 63 -8.66 7.75 -5.00
N SER A 64 -8.82 8.80 -5.80
CA SER A 64 -7.91 9.96 -5.75
C SER A 64 -7.92 10.67 -4.39
N SER A 65 -8.99 10.53 -3.61
CA SER A 65 -9.12 11.04 -2.25
C SER A 65 -8.37 10.22 -1.20
N ASP A 66 -8.07 8.95 -1.50
CA ASP A 66 -7.32 8.07 -0.61
C ASP A 66 -5.84 8.46 -0.59
N ILE A 67 -5.15 8.13 0.49
CA ILE A 67 -3.75 8.52 0.69
C ILE A 67 -2.89 7.30 0.43
N ILE A 68 -1.93 7.43 -0.50
CA ILE A 68 -0.98 6.37 -0.84
C ILE A 68 0.44 6.93 -0.74
N THR A 69 1.29 6.21 -0.01
CA THR A 69 2.72 6.50 0.11
C THR A 69 3.54 5.23 -0.01
N ARG A 70 4.78 5.38 -0.48
CA ARG A 70 5.83 4.38 -0.28
C ARG A 70 6.48 4.72 1.05
N ILE A 71 6.33 3.84 2.04
CA ILE A 71 6.72 4.09 3.44
C ILE A 71 8.13 3.54 3.73
N LYS A 72 8.54 2.47 3.04
CA LYS A 72 9.91 1.93 3.04
C LYS A 72 10.28 1.51 1.62
N GLU A 73 11.43 0.87 1.43
CA GLU A 73 11.90 0.44 0.12
C GLU A 73 10.87 -0.46 -0.58
N GLU A 74 10.58 -1.68 -0.15
CA GLU A 74 9.53 -2.51 -0.79
C GLU A 74 8.11 -2.31 -0.22
N CYS A 75 7.91 -1.34 0.67
CA CYS A 75 6.67 -1.22 1.44
C CYS A 75 5.86 0.02 1.08
N PHE A 76 4.57 -0.17 0.85
CA PHE A 76 3.56 0.85 0.60
C PHE A 76 2.55 0.90 1.74
N LEU A 77 2.04 2.09 1.98
CA LEU A 77 0.95 2.33 2.91
C LEU A 77 -0.20 3.01 2.17
N VAL A 78 -1.41 2.46 2.36
CA VAL A 78 -2.64 3.02 1.82
C VAL A 78 -3.60 3.32 2.97
N PHE A 79 -4.12 4.54 3.00
CA PHE A 79 -5.20 4.94 3.89
C PHE A 79 -6.44 5.25 3.05
N MET A 80 -7.43 4.37 3.15
CA MET A 80 -8.71 4.41 2.46
C MET A 80 -9.75 5.10 3.34
N LYS A 81 -10.28 6.22 2.86
CA LYS A 81 -11.22 7.04 3.63
C LYS A 81 -12.65 6.53 3.47
N ASP A 82 -13.46 6.77 4.50
CA ASP A 82 -14.92 6.63 4.47
C ASP A 82 -15.38 5.25 4.00
N ILE A 83 -14.94 4.21 4.70
CA ILE A 83 -15.45 2.86 4.45
C ILE A 83 -16.84 2.73 5.09
N LYS A 84 -17.78 2.18 4.32
CA LYS A 84 -19.16 1.96 4.78
C LYS A 84 -19.31 0.65 5.54
N GLU A 85 -18.53 -0.35 5.17
CA GLU A 85 -18.59 -1.70 5.72
C GLU A 85 -17.17 -2.23 5.90
N SER A 86 -16.90 -2.85 7.04
CA SER A 86 -15.60 -3.46 7.38
C SER A 86 -15.20 -4.57 6.40
N SER A 87 -16.17 -5.29 5.84
CA SER A 87 -15.99 -6.34 4.83
C SER A 87 -15.18 -5.85 3.60
N ILE A 88 -15.28 -4.56 3.26
CA ILE A 88 -14.58 -3.99 2.11
C ILE A 88 -13.05 -4.02 2.29
N VAL A 89 -12.56 -3.98 3.53
CA VAL A 89 -11.13 -4.02 3.82
C VAL A 89 -10.57 -5.39 3.45
N LEU A 90 -11.23 -6.47 3.87
CA LEU A 90 -10.83 -7.83 3.51
C LEU A 90 -10.87 -8.05 1.99
N LEU A 91 -11.95 -7.63 1.33
CA LEU A 91 -12.06 -7.72 -0.14
C LEU A 91 -10.95 -6.93 -0.83
N LYS A 92 -10.56 -5.78 -0.29
CA LYS A 92 -9.47 -4.98 -0.82
C LYS A 92 -8.11 -5.66 -0.65
N CYS A 93 -7.83 -6.28 0.50
CA CYS A 93 -6.61 -7.07 0.70
C CYS A 93 -6.48 -8.18 -0.34
N GLN A 94 -7.55 -8.98 -0.53
CA GLN A 94 -7.55 -10.05 -1.54
C GLN A 94 -7.33 -9.51 -2.95
N LYS A 95 -7.95 -8.37 -3.29
CA LYS A 95 -7.76 -7.73 -4.59
C LYS A 95 -6.32 -7.23 -4.76
N ILE A 96 -5.70 -6.66 -3.73
CA ILE A 96 -4.30 -6.20 -3.76
C ILE A 96 -3.40 -7.39 -4.07
N CYS A 97 -3.53 -8.49 -3.31
CA CYS A 97 -2.73 -9.69 -3.52
C CYS A 97 -2.81 -10.18 -4.96
N ARG A 98 -4.03 -10.34 -5.50
CA ARG A 98 -4.23 -10.81 -6.87
C ARG A 98 -3.73 -9.83 -7.94
N THR A 99 -3.79 -8.52 -7.69
CA THR A 99 -3.45 -7.50 -8.71
C THR A 99 -1.95 -7.25 -8.80
N LEU A 100 -1.24 -7.34 -7.66
CA LEU A 100 0.19 -7.06 -7.59
C LEU A 100 1.05 -8.30 -7.80
N GLN A 101 0.49 -9.50 -7.60
CA GLN A 101 1.19 -10.73 -7.97
C GLN A 101 1.44 -10.76 -9.48
N ASP A 102 2.69 -10.92 -9.88
CA ASP A 102 3.08 -10.95 -11.29
C ASP A 102 4.40 -11.70 -11.50
N VAL A 103 4.65 -12.11 -12.75
CA VAL A 103 5.89 -12.76 -13.15
C VAL A 103 6.59 -11.91 -14.20
N TYR A 104 7.73 -11.34 -13.82
CA TYR A 104 8.52 -10.46 -14.67
C TYR A 104 9.60 -11.25 -15.42
N SER A 105 9.73 -11.00 -16.72
CA SER A 105 10.74 -11.64 -17.57
C SER A 105 11.83 -10.64 -17.95
N TYR A 106 13.08 -10.95 -17.61
CA TYR A 106 14.25 -10.13 -17.92
C TYR A 106 15.31 -10.99 -18.62
N GLY A 107 15.30 -10.97 -19.96
CA GLY A 107 16.10 -11.88 -20.77
C GLY A 107 15.70 -13.33 -20.51
N ASN A 108 16.65 -14.16 -20.07
CA ASN A 108 16.41 -15.58 -19.75
C ASN A 108 15.98 -15.81 -18.29
N LYS A 109 15.86 -14.76 -17.47
CA LYS A 109 15.44 -14.85 -16.07
C LYS A 109 13.96 -14.56 -15.94
N LYS A 110 13.28 -15.33 -15.09
CA LYS A 110 11.91 -15.08 -14.65
C LYS A 110 11.93 -14.83 -13.16
N VAL A 111 11.26 -13.78 -12.72
CA VAL A 111 11.15 -13.39 -11.32
C VAL A 111 9.68 -13.30 -10.97
N GLU A 112 9.25 -14.10 -10.01
CA GLU A 112 7.92 -13.99 -9.43
C GLU A 112 7.93 -12.98 -8.29
N VAL A 113 6.95 -12.07 -8.31
CA VAL A 113 6.69 -11.12 -7.23
C VAL A 113 5.35 -11.48 -6.63
N THR A 114 5.32 -11.73 -5.32
CA THR A 114 4.10 -11.81 -4.53
C THR A 114 4.01 -10.61 -3.60
N VAL A 115 2.90 -10.48 -2.88
CA VAL A 115 2.69 -9.38 -1.93
C VAL A 115 2.03 -9.85 -0.66
N SER A 116 2.58 -9.40 0.47
CA SER A 116 2.00 -9.52 1.79
C SER A 116 1.22 -8.26 2.16
N VAL A 117 -0.01 -8.41 2.69
CA VAL A 117 -0.88 -7.28 3.06
C VAL A 117 -1.36 -7.42 4.51
N GLY A 118 -0.95 -6.49 5.36
CA GLY A 118 -1.56 -6.24 6.67
C GLY A 118 -2.63 -5.16 6.56
N ALA A 119 -3.75 -5.28 7.27
CA ALA A 119 -4.77 -4.25 7.27
C ALA A 119 -5.45 -4.06 8.63
N SER A 120 -5.89 -2.83 8.88
CA SER A 120 -6.63 -2.43 10.08
C SER A 120 -7.79 -1.51 9.73
N ILE A 121 -8.79 -1.46 10.61
CA ILE A 121 -9.90 -0.52 10.56
C ILE A 121 -9.67 0.55 11.60
N LEU A 122 -9.72 1.81 11.18
CA LEU A 122 -9.47 2.96 12.01
C LEU A 122 -10.71 3.84 12.15
N THR A 123 -10.76 4.57 13.25
CA THR A 123 -11.76 5.55 13.62
C THR A 123 -11.08 6.85 14.06
N CYS A 124 -11.84 7.91 14.34
CA CYS A 124 -11.29 9.18 14.83
C CYS A 124 -10.58 9.08 16.19
N GLU A 125 -10.77 7.99 16.93
CA GLU A 125 -10.13 7.76 18.23
C GLU A 125 -8.72 7.16 18.08
N ASP A 126 -8.39 6.65 16.89
CA ASP A 126 -7.10 6.06 16.60
C ASP A 126 -6.06 7.12 16.21
N SER A 127 -4.80 6.89 16.58
CA SER A 127 -3.67 7.68 16.11
C SER A 127 -2.73 6.82 15.27
N PHE A 128 -2.21 7.41 14.19
CA PHE A 128 -1.39 6.68 13.22
C PHE A 128 -0.11 6.08 13.84
N GLU A 129 0.46 6.73 14.85
CA GLU A 129 1.71 6.34 15.50
C GLU A 129 1.61 5.03 16.31
N VAL A 130 0.40 4.61 16.68
CA VAL A 130 0.17 3.34 17.38
C VAL A 130 0.23 2.15 16.41
N LEU A 131 0.03 2.38 15.11
CA LEU A 131 -0.21 1.32 14.12
C LEU A 131 1.07 0.84 13.40
N LEU A 132 2.20 1.52 13.59
CA LEU A 132 3.50 1.18 13.01
C LEU A 132 4.55 0.73 14.06
N LYS A 133 4.14 0.55 15.31
CA LYS A 133 4.95 -0.08 16.36
C LYS A 133 4.78 -1.59 16.33
#